data_AF-A0A832N9E5-F1
#
_entry.id   AF-A0A832N9E5-F1
#
_cell.length_a   1.000
_cell.length_b   1.000
_cell.length_c   1.000
_cell.angle_alpha   90.00
_cell.angle_beta   90.00
_cell.angle_gamma   90.00
#
_symmetry.space_group_name_H-M   'P 1'
#
loop_
_entity.id
_entity.type
_entity.pdbx_description
1 polymer ?
#
loop_
_entity_poly.entity_id
_entity_poly.type
_entity_poly.pdbx_seq_one_letter_code
_entity_poly.pdbx_strand_id
1 'polypeptide(L)'
;YDPLGSLIERAHARGIQVHAWFVNGAYGRSDLGHVFKLHPNWRLQPAPGQYAWWYDLGQPEVREFQTKVMLEVLQRYEVDGLHFDYIRYNGRQFCFCPHCVSEFRRLYGHDLHSLAGETFPLTTSLSANPLDKPSSARVLVRVAGGPPAIALNELGRGKVLVLNWHAEQNHPPAVETVLRRFLEQGGKPKGAEVFLYEPQPTVEKYGLGALQAATEWLRILGYKPRTVTEQDLAALPTDAALLLVTAYIVPDEAVERLVGLVEQGGQVVVIDGPVYSIENPATQKLTGFTGRAPYCSGWRTLEPEAESEWVPVGGRALSVEEQERILAHWARYRMDGVSELVRQVYLRAKAIKPQAAVSAAVFHRLASAENVFQDWPRWLREGFIDYVLPMAYVMREEDLLEALAEYKSLDPQLQRIIPGLSLYLREAGVAKPRPPQIVLRQIELCRQAGARGVNFFALAYLSDEILSALSSGPFSTPAKAYVPLGKLNSRAPSRRRGESGACKWAHRGT
;
A
#
# COMPACT_ATOMS: atom_id res chain seq x y z
N TYR A 1 6.62 -37.53 5.31
CA TYR A 1 6.17 -37.43 3.91
C TYR A 1 6.87 -36.23 3.30
N ASP A 2 7.58 -36.41 2.19
CA ASP A 2 8.25 -35.32 1.44
C ASP A 2 7.44 -34.99 0.18
N PRO A 3 6.56 -33.97 0.23
CA PRO A 3 5.72 -33.63 -0.91
C PRO A 3 6.50 -33.04 -2.09
N LEU A 4 7.58 -32.30 -1.84
CA LEU A 4 8.36 -31.66 -2.90
C LEU A 4 9.17 -32.70 -3.68
N GLY A 5 9.85 -33.61 -2.98
CA GLY A 5 10.58 -34.71 -3.61
C GLY A 5 9.66 -35.58 -4.49
N SER A 6 8.49 -35.97 -3.96
CA SER A 6 7.50 -36.75 -4.72
C SER A 6 6.95 -35.99 -5.94
N LEU A 7 6.80 -34.66 -5.86
CA LEU A 7 6.35 -33.84 -7.00
C LEU A 7 7.41 -33.81 -8.10
N ILE A 8 8.68 -33.58 -7.73
CA ILE A 8 9.82 -33.51 -8.66
C ILE A 8 9.93 -34.82 -9.44
N GLU A 9 9.96 -35.96 -8.76
CA GLU A 9 10.08 -37.28 -9.41
C GLU A 9 8.98 -37.49 -10.47
N ARG A 10 7.72 -37.21 -10.12
CA ARG A 10 6.57 -37.40 -11.02
C ARG A 10 6.53 -36.41 -12.17
N ALA A 11 6.94 -35.17 -11.93
CA ALA A 11 7.00 -34.12 -12.94
C ALA A 11 8.12 -34.41 -13.95
N HIS A 12 9.31 -34.73 -13.47
CA HIS A 12 10.47 -35.05 -14.31
C HIS A 12 10.23 -36.29 -15.18
N ALA A 13 9.58 -37.33 -14.65
CA ALA A 13 9.16 -38.50 -15.43
C ALA A 13 8.21 -38.16 -16.60
N ARG A 14 7.61 -36.96 -16.61
CA ARG A 14 6.72 -36.44 -17.66
C ARG A 14 7.35 -35.28 -18.45
N GLY A 15 8.62 -34.97 -18.23
CA GLY A 15 9.31 -33.85 -18.86
C GLY A 15 8.83 -32.47 -18.39
N ILE A 16 8.19 -32.39 -17.21
CA ILE A 16 7.70 -31.15 -16.61
C ILE A 16 8.75 -30.63 -15.63
N GLN A 17 9.18 -29.38 -15.83
CA GLN A 17 10.09 -28.71 -14.91
C GLN A 17 9.38 -28.31 -13.61
N VAL A 18 10.10 -28.37 -12.48
CA VAL A 18 9.61 -27.94 -11.17
C VAL A 18 10.41 -26.75 -10.69
N HIS A 19 9.74 -25.63 -10.49
CA HIS A 19 10.32 -24.40 -9.97
C HIS A 19 9.76 -24.16 -8.56
N ALA A 20 10.61 -23.98 -7.56
CA ALA A 20 10.18 -23.75 -6.19
C ALA A 20 9.79 -22.27 -5.96
N TRP A 21 8.55 -22.03 -5.54
CA TRP A 21 7.99 -20.70 -5.28
C TRP A 21 8.17 -20.29 -3.81
N PHE A 22 8.60 -19.05 -3.57
CA PHE A 22 8.83 -18.51 -2.24
C PHE A 22 8.12 -17.17 -2.07
N VAL A 23 7.42 -16.99 -0.94
CA VAL A 23 6.83 -15.70 -0.55
C VAL A 23 7.88 -14.92 0.23
N ASN A 24 8.34 -13.79 -0.30
CA ASN A 24 9.49 -13.07 0.28
C ASN A 24 9.13 -11.83 1.11
N GLY A 25 8.12 -11.06 0.68
CA GLY A 25 7.70 -9.84 1.38
C GLY A 25 6.67 -10.12 2.48
N ALA A 26 5.54 -10.72 2.10
CA ALA A 26 4.45 -11.01 3.02
C ALA A 26 4.83 -12.14 3.98
N TYR A 27 4.50 -12.00 5.28
CA TYR A 27 4.75 -13.08 6.24
C TYR A 27 3.76 -14.25 6.11
N GLY A 28 2.57 -13.98 5.55
CA GLY A 28 1.50 -14.97 5.40
C GLY A 28 0.69 -15.26 6.66
N ARG A 29 0.98 -14.56 7.78
CA ARG A 29 0.25 -14.67 9.04
C ARG A 29 0.10 -13.31 9.72
N SER A 30 -0.96 -13.13 10.50
CA SER A 30 -1.26 -11.91 11.26
C SER A 30 -0.94 -12.03 12.76
N ASP A 31 -0.03 -12.94 13.12
CA ASP A 31 0.47 -13.17 14.49
C ASP A 31 1.99 -13.29 14.52
N LEU A 32 2.59 -13.22 15.72
CA LEU A 32 4.01 -13.49 15.91
C LEU A 32 4.27 -14.98 15.69
N GLY A 33 4.52 -15.37 14.44
CA GLY A 33 4.96 -16.72 14.08
C GLY A 33 6.42 -16.97 14.49
N HIS A 34 6.95 -18.15 14.16
CA HIS A 34 8.28 -18.60 14.62
C HIS A 34 9.41 -17.59 14.32
N VAL A 35 9.51 -17.12 13.07
CA VAL A 35 10.56 -16.18 12.65
C VAL A 35 10.45 -14.85 13.37
N PHE A 36 9.25 -14.24 13.45
CA PHE A 36 9.08 -12.95 14.13
C PHE A 36 9.08 -13.04 15.65
N LYS A 37 8.89 -14.22 16.25
CA LYS A 37 9.17 -14.44 17.67
C LYS A 37 10.68 -14.36 17.97
N LEU A 38 11.51 -14.91 17.08
CA LEU A 38 12.97 -14.89 17.23
C LEU A 38 13.59 -13.56 16.78
N HIS A 39 12.99 -12.92 15.78
CA HIS A 39 13.48 -11.69 15.16
C HIS A 39 12.35 -10.65 15.04
N PRO A 40 11.84 -10.10 16.15
CA PRO A 40 10.70 -9.19 16.13
C PRO A 40 10.96 -7.88 15.36
N ASN A 41 12.24 -7.48 15.26
CA ASN A 41 12.73 -6.31 14.54
C ASN A 41 12.84 -6.51 13.02
N TRP A 42 12.66 -7.73 12.48
CA TRP A 42 12.67 -8.00 11.04
C TRP A 42 11.35 -7.64 10.34
N ARG A 43 10.40 -7.07 11.09
CA ARG A 43 9.12 -6.58 10.59
C ARG A 43 9.22 -5.12 10.20
N LEU A 44 8.42 -4.73 9.21
CA LEU A 44 8.19 -3.32 8.93
C LEU A 44 7.55 -2.62 10.12
N GLN A 45 8.02 -1.40 10.35
CA GLN A 45 7.49 -0.49 11.36
C GLN A 45 6.90 0.75 10.66
N PRO A 46 5.66 0.69 10.14
CA PRO A 46 5.06 1.78 9.37
C PRO A 46 4.84 3.07 10.17
N ALA A 47 4.81 2.96 11.50
CA ALA A 47 4.81 4.08 12.43
C ALA A 47 5.54 3.67 13.72
N PRO A 48 6.06 4.61 14.53
CA PRO A 48 6.65 4.30 15.83
C PRO A 48 5.74 3.40 16.68
N GLY A 49 6.29 2.31 17.20
CA GLY A 49 5.55 1.28 17.97
C GLY A 49 4.55 0.40 17.20
N GLN A 50 4.26 0.67 15.92
CA GLN A 50 3.34 -0.11 15.11
C GLN A 50 4.08 -1.04 14.14
N TYR A 51 3.61 -2.28 13.98
CA TYR A 51 4.28 -3.28 13.15
C TYR A 51 3.35 -3.85 12.08
N ALA A 52 3.87 -4.05 10.87
CA ALA A 52 3.17 -4.76 9.81
C ALA A 52 3.66 -6.21 9.70
N TRP A 53 2.81 -7.09 9.16
CA TRP A 53 3.10 -8.51 8.94
C TRP A 53 3.86 -8.76 7.63
N TRP A 54 4.93 -7.99 7.45
CA TRP A 54 5.77 -7.98 6.26
C TRP A 54 7.24 -7.92 6.69
N TYR A 55 8.07 -8.69 5.99
CA TYR A 55 9.52 -8.65 6.16
C TYR A 55 10.08 -7.30 5.74
N ASP A 56 11.02 -6.79 6.52
CA ASP A 56 11.78 -5.60 6.17
C ASP A 56 12.95 -5.95 5.25
N LEU A 57 12.71 -5.96 3.94
CA LEU A 57 13.75 -6.24 2.93
C LEU A 57 14.81 -5.12 2.86
N GLY A 58 14.68 -4.03 3.64
CA GLY A 58 15.75 -3.06 3.89
C GLY A 58 16.86 -3.60 4.78
N GLN A 59 16.57 -4.60 5.63
CA GLN A 59 17.56 -5.22 6.52
C GLN A 59 18.38 -6.30 5.81
N PRO A 60 19.73 -6.22 5.83
CA PRO A 60 20.60 -7.23 5.24
C PRO A 60 20.37 -8.66 5.76
N GLU A 61 20.09 -8.80 7.07
CA GLU A 61 19.88 -10.09 7.73
C GLU A 61 18.61 -10.78 7.23
N VAL A 62 17.56 -10.01 6.96
CA VAL A 62 16.32 -10.51 6.37
C VAL A 62 16.58 -11.04 4.96
N ARG A 63 17.33 -10.28 4.15
CA ARG A 63 17.70 -10.71 2.79
C ARG A 63 18.59 -11.95 2.80
N GLU A 64 19.54 -12.04 3.73
CA GLU A 64 20.40 -13.22 3.86
C GLU A 64 19.61 -14.45 4.33
N PHE A 65 18.67 -14.28 5.27
CA PHE A 65 17.77 -15.36 5.70
C PHE A 65 16.94 -15.89 4.53
N GLN A 66 16.24 -15.01 3.80
CA GLN A 66 15.44 -15.36 2.63
C GLN A 66 16.28 -16.06 1.56
N THR A 67 17.48 -15.54 1.30
CA THR A 67 18.43 -16.12 0.36
C THR A 67 18.82 -17.54 0.78
N LYS A 68 19.20 -17.75 2.04
CA LYS A 68 19.59 -19.08 2.54
C LYS A 68 18.47 -20.10 2.41
N VAL A 69 17.24 -19.72 2.77
CA VAL A 69 16.06 -20.62 2.64
C VAL A 69 15.85 -21.05 1.18
N MET A 70 15.93 -20.12 0.24
CA MET A 70 15.75 -20.43 -1.19
C MET A 70 16.88 -21.32 -1.72
N LEU A 71 18.13 -21.04 -1.34
CA LEU A 71 19.29 -21.82 -1.79
C LEU A 71 19.37 -23.20 -1.13
N GLU A 72 18.87 -23.36 0.09
CA GLU A 72 18.78 -24.67 0.76
C GLU A 72 17.90 -25.63 -0.06
N VAL A 73 16.77 -25.15 -0.57
CA VAL A 73 15.91 -25.96 -1.46
C VAL A 73 16.64 -26.29 -2.76
N LEU A 74 17.31 -25.32 -3.38
CA LEU A 74 18.09 -25.55 -4.61
C LEU A 74 19.20 -26.60 -4.43
N GLN A 75 19.79 -26.68 -3.24
CA GLN A 75 20.88 -27.62 -2.92
C GLN A 75 20.37 -29.01 -2.54
N ARG A 76 19.19 -29.10 -1.92
CA ARG A 76 18.65 -30.36 -1.41
C ARG A 76 17.70 -31.07 -2.38
N TYR A 77 17.11 -30.32 -3.30
CA TYR A 77 16.13 -30.83 -4.24
C TYR A 77 16.56 -30.57 -5.68
N GLU A 78 16.27 -31.52 -6.56
CA GLU A 78 16.50 -31.39 -8.00
C GLU A 78 15.45 -30.49 -8.67
N VAL A 79 15.25 -29.29 -8.15
CA VAL A 79 14.40 -28.27 -8.79
C VAL A 79 15.10 -27.69 -10.01
N ASP A 80 14.32 -27.32 -11.01
CA ASP A 80 14.75 -26.68 -12.25
C ASP A 80 14.86 -25.15 -12.13
N GLY A 81 14.32 -24.59 -11.04
CA GLY A 81 14.38 -23.15 -10.80
C GLY A 81 13.87 -22.71 -9.45
N LEU A 82 14.15 -21.44 -9.15
CA LEU A 82 13.62 -20.69 -8.02
C LEU A 82 12.71 -19.59 -8.55
N HIS A 83 11.59 -19.38 -7.87
CA HIS A 83 10.61 -18.37 -8.24
C HIS A 83 10.28 -17.48 -7.04
N PHE A 84 10.41 -16.18 -7.25
CA PHE A 84 10.01 -15.16 -6.30
C PHE A 84 8.53 -14.85 -6.40
N ASP A 85 7.80 -14.98 -5.30
CA ASP A 85 6.43 -14.50 -5.15
C ASP A 85 6.37 -13.48 -4.01
N TYR A 86 5.44 -12.53 -4.10
CA TYR A 86 5.34 -11.41 -3.16
C TYR A 86 6.70 -10.71 -2.89
N ILE A 87 7.60 -10.67 -3.88
CA ILE A 87 8.90 -9.99 -3.80
C ILE A 87 8.69 -8.48 -3.91
N ARG A 88 8.11 -7.88 -2.87
CA ARG A 88 7.59 -6.51 -2.83
C ARG A 88 7.24 -6.09 -1.40
N TYR A 89 6.75 -4.87 -1.25
CA TYR A 89 6.02 -4.43 -0.06
C TYR A 89 4.51 -4.29 -0.34
N ASN A 90 3.70 -4.07 0.70
CA ASN A 90 2.23 -3.87 0.63
C ASN A 90 1.82 -2.43 0.26
N GLY A 91 2.58 -1.78 -0.60
CA GLY A 91 2.37 -0.38 -0.98
C GLY A 91 3.49 0.54 -0.47
N ARG A 92 3.21 1.84 -0.45
CA ARG A 92 4.21 2.90 -0.19
C ARG A 92 4.51 3.13 1.31
N GLN A 93 4.40 2.08 2.14
CA GLN A 93 4.63 2.20 3.57
C GLN A 93 6.06 2.63 3.90
N PHE A 94 6.19 3.41 4.97
CA PHE A 94 7.48 3.73 5.58
C PHE A 94 7.97 2.58 6.48
N CYS A 95 9.24 2.64 6.88
CA CYS A 95 9.77 1.82 7.95
C CYS A 95 10.60 2.72 8.87
N PHE A 96 10.03 3.07 10.02
CA PHE A 96 10.65 3.90 11.05
C PHE A 96 11.48 3.07 12.04
N CYS A 97 11.88 1.84 11.67
CA CYS A 97 12.77 1.06 12.50
C CYS A 97 14.15 1.74 12.56
N PRO A 98 14.91 1.61 13.67
CA PRO A 98 16.20 2.28 13.83
C PRO A 98 17.19 2.01 12.69
N HIS A 99 17.17 0.80 12.12
CA HIS A 99 18.00 0.42 10.98
C HIS A 99 17.66 1.25 9.74
N CYS A 100 16.40 1.22 9.28
CA CYS A 100 15.97 1.92 8.07
C CYS A 100 16.18 3.43 8.19
N VAL A 101 15.85 4.02 9.34
CA VAL A 101 16.03 5.46 9.58
C VAL A 101 17.50 5.85 9.52
N SER A 102 18.36 5.11 10.23
CA SER A 102 19.81 5.38 10.25
C SER A 102 20.45 5.22 8.87
N GLU A 103 20.13 4.12 8.18
CA GLU A 103 20.69 3.85 6.87
C GLU A 103 20.20 4.84 5.81
N PHE A 104 18.91 5.18 5.83
CA PHE A 104 18.35 6.17 4.91
C PHE A 104 18.98 7.55 5.11
N ARG A 105 19.16 7.98 6.37
CA ARG A 105 19.87 9.22 6.70
C ARG A 105 21.32 9.18 6.23
N ARG A 106 22.01 8.06 6.41
CA ARG A 106 23.40 7.89 5.94
C ARG A 106 23.52 7.96 4.42
N LEU A 107 22.58 7.38 3.68
CA LEU A 107 22.63 7.29 2.21
C LEU A 107 22.18 8.57 1.52
N TYR A 108 21.13 9.23 2.05
CA TYR A 108 20.46 10.34 1.35
C TYR A 108 20.48 11.67 2.12
N GLY A 109 21.00 11.69 3.36
CA GLY A 109 21.05 12.89 4.19
C GLY A 109 19.68 13.36 4.71
N HIS A 110 18.66 12.50 4.66
CA HIS A 110 17.29 12.83 5.07
C HIS A 110 16.91 12.13 6.37
N ASP A 111 16.16 12.83 7.21
CA ASP A 111 15.52 12.23 8.36
C ASP A 111 14.13 11.71 7.97
N LEU A 112 13.91 10.40 8.03
CA LEU A 112 12.60 9.85 7.69
C LEU A 112 11.51 10.33 8.66
N HIS A 113 11.86 10.62 9.92
CA HIS A 113 10.90 11.10 10.92
C HIS A 113 10.30 12.46 10.56
N SER A 114 10.96 13.28 9.73
CA SER A 114 10.34 14.53 9.25
C SER A 114 9.14 14.28 8.32
N LEU A 115 9.00 13.07 7.77
CA LEU A 115 7.83 12.63 7.00
C LEU A 115 6.76 11.94 7.85
N ALA A 116 7.02 11.70 9.14
CA ALA A 116 6.06 11.02 10.01
C ALA A 116 4.80 11.85 10.25
N GLY A 117 4.89 13.18 10.14
CA GLY A 117 3.76 14.08 10.34
C GLY A 117 3.25 14.10 11.79
N GLU A 118 4.17 14.04 12.75
CA GLU A 118 3.87 14.04 14.20
C GLU A 118 3.52 15.43 14.76
N THR A 119 3.95 16.51 14.09
CA THR A 119 3.74 17.89 14.52
C THR A 119 3.33 18.81 13.36
N PHE A 120 2.73 19.96 13.70
CA PHE A 120 2.53 21.09 12.81
C PHE A 120 3.70 22.10 12.94
N PRO A 121 4.03 22.86 11.88
CA PRO A 121 3.41 22.85 10.56
C PRO A 121 3.73 21.58 9.74
N LEU A 122 2.77 21.11 8.95
CA LEU A 122 2.81 19.82 8.24
C LEU A 122 2.41 19.97 6.77
N THR A 123 3.18 19.40 5.85
CA THR A 123 2.79 19.29 4.45
C THR A 123 2.20 17.91 4.17
N THR A 124 0.96 17.90 3.68
CA THR A 124 0.21 16.68 3.39
C THR A 124 -0.69 16.86 2.17
N SER A 125 -0.97 15.78 1.45
CA SER A 125 -2.06 15.78 0.47
C SER A 125 -3.39 15.86 1.21
N LEU A 126 -4.27 16.77 0.82
CA LEU A 126 -5.62 16.85 1.35
C LEU A 126 -6.62 17.01 0.22
N SER A 127 -7.87 16.64 0.50
CA SER A 127 -9.04 16.88 -0.34
C SER A 127 -10.12 17.42 0.59
N ALA A 128 -10.71 18.57 0.26
CA ALA A 128 -11.57 19.28 1.19
C ALA A 128 -12.68 20.06 0.50
N ASN A 129 -13.85 20.04 1.13
CA ASN A 129 -14.93 21.01 1.00
C ASN A 129 -14.97 21.86 2.28
N PRO A 130 -14.05 22.83 2.45
CA PRO A 130 -13.86 23.49 3.72
C PRO A 130 -14.96 24.49 4.04
N LEU A 131 -15.42 24.49 5.30
CA LEU A 131 -16.11 25.63 5.88
C LEU A 131 -15.17 26.84 5.98
N ASP A 132 -15.72 28.04 5.88
CA ASP A 132 -14.97 29.30 5.92
C ASP A 132 -15.78 30.39 6.62
N LYS A 133 -15.16 31.57 6.83
CA LYS A 133 -15.75 32.69 7.58
C LYS A 133 -16.09 32.29 9.02
N PRO A 134 -15.07 31.99 9.85
CA PRO A 134 -15.29 31.68 11.27
C PRO A 134 -15.99 32.85 11.96
N SER A 135 -17.06 32.55 12.71
CA SER A 135 -17.84 33.53 13.47
C SER A 135 -17.63 33.38 14.98
N SER A 136 -17.69 32.15 15.48
CA SER A 136 -17.38 31.79 16.88
C SER A 136 -16.29 30.73 17.00
N ALA A 137 -16.00 30.00 15.93
CA ALA A 137 -14.93 29.00 15.93
C ALA A 137 -13.55 29.65 16.02
N ARG A 138 -12.72 29.17 16.94
CA ARG A 138 -11.30 29.51 17.02
C ARG A 138 -10.51 28.60 16.08
N VAL A 139 -9.88 29.18 15.07
CA VAL A 139 -9.01 28.44 14.15
C VAL A 139 -7.70 28.07 14.86
N LEU A 140 -7.36 26.78 14.83
CA LEU A 140 -6.15 26.24 15.45
C LEU A 140 -5.05 25.99 14.42
N VAL A 141 -5.45 25.47 13.25
CA VAL A 141 -4.55 25.19 12.12
C VAL A 141 -5.22 25.66 10.83
N ARG A 142 -4.44 26.25 9.94
CA ARG A 142 -4.90 26.76 8.64
C ARG A 142 -4.14 26.11 7.50
N VAL A 143 -4.79 25.98 6.34
CA VAL A 143 -4.06 25.77 5.09
C VAL A 143 -3.25 27.04 4.77
N ALA A 144 -1.94 26.95 4.56
CA ALA A 144 -1.10 28.11 4.23
C ALA A 144 -1.71 28.92 3.07
N GLY A 145 -2.02 30.20 3.33
CA GLY A 145 -2.69 31.08 2.36
C GLY A 145 -4.14 30.71 2.00
N GLY A 146 -4.79 29.84 2.76
CA GLY A 146 -6.09 29.24 2.45
C GLY A 146 -7.07 29.19 3.64
N PRO A 147 -8.10 28.33 3.54
CA PRO A 147 -9.16 28.25 4.53
C PRO A 147 -8.68 27.59 5.84
N PRO A 148 -9.44 27.74 6.94
CA PRO A 148 -9.22 27.01 8.18
C PRO A 148 -9.19 25.49 7.95
N ALA A 149 -8.24 24.79 8.56
CA ALA A 149 -8.10 23.34 8.47
C ALA A 149 -8.58 22.65 9.74
N ILE A 150 -8.16 23.13 10.91
CA ILE A 150 -8.63 22.65 12.22
C ILE A 150 -9.16 23.84 13.00
N ALA A 151 -10.37 23.72 13.51
CA ALA A 151 -10.97 24.74 14.36
C ALA A 151 -11.71 24.11 15.54
N LEU A 152 -11.89 24.90 16.59
CA LEU A 152 -12.62 24.54 17.80
C LEU A 152 -13.72 25.55 18.03
N ASN A 153 -14.95 25.09 18.22
CA ASN A 153 -16.07 25.91 18.67
C ASN A 153 -16.53 25.42 20.04
N GLU A 154 -16.89 26.33 20.93
CA GLU A 154 -17.36 26.00 22.28
C GLU A 154 -18.83 26.42 22.40
N LEU A 155 -19.68 25.52 22.89
CA LEU A 155 -21.11 25.77 23.04
C LEU A 155 -21.57 25.22 24.39
N GLY A 156 -22.09 26.10 25.24
CA GLY A 156 -22.48 25.73 26.61
C GLY A 156 -21.31 25.08 27.34
N ARG A 157 -21.47 23.83 27.76
CA ARG A 157 -20.44 23.05 28.48
C ARG A 157 -19.60 22.14 27.58
N GLY A 158 -19.99 21.96 26.32
CA GLY A 158 -19.35 21.06 25.38
C GLY A 158 -18.54 21.79 24.31
N LYS A 159 -17.97 21.00 23.40
CA LYS A 159 -17.08 21.50 22.35
C LYS A 159 -17.33 20.79 21.02
N VAL A 160 -17.00 21.51 19.95
CA VAL A 160 -17.02 21.01 18.58
C VAL A 160 -15.63 21.14 17.97
N LEU A 161 -15.06 20.03 17.50
CA LEU A 161 -13.83 20.01 16.72
C LEU A 161 -14.18 19.92 15.24
N VAL A 162 -13.70 20.85 14.43
CA VAL A 162 -13.86 20.83 12.97
C VAL A 162 -12.54 20.44 12.33
N LEU A 163 -12.52 19.31 11.64
CA LEU A 163 -11.45 18.85 10.75
C LEU A 163 -11.93 19.06 9.30
N ASN A 164 -11.48 20.15 8.70
CA ASN A 164 -12.10 20.75 7.52
C ASN A 164 -11.58 20.16 6.19
N TRP A 165 -11.36 18.84 6.17
CA TRP A 165 -10.97 18.04 5.00
C TRP A 165 -11.35 16.58 5.24
N HIS A 166 -11.17 15.72 4.24
CA HIS A 166 -11.30 14.26 4.34
C HIS A 166 -10.25 13.61 5.28
N ALA A 167 -10.29 13.93 6.57
CA ALA A 167 -9.35 13.45 7.57
C ALA A 167 -9.46 11.95 7.81
N GLU A 168 -10.63 11.36 7.59
CA GLU A 168 -10.86 9.92 7.68
C GLU A 168 -10.11 9.11 6.62
N GLN A 169 -9.67 9.75 5.54
CA GLN A 169 -8.86 9.14 4.49
C GLN A 169 -7.39 9.56 4.59
N ASN A 170 -7.12 10.72 5.18
CA ASN A 170 -5.78 11.24 5.38
C ASN A 170 -5.63 11.82 6.80
N HIS A 171 -5.26 10.93 7.72
CA HIS A 171 -5.11 11.20 9.15
C HIS A 171 -3.64 11.08 9.60
N PRO A 172 -2.79 12.09 9.32
CA PRO A 172 -1.42 12.07 9.82
C PRO A 172 -1.39 12.03 11.37
N PRO A 173 -0.32 11.51 12.00
CA PRO A 173 -0.23 11.34 13.45
C PRO A 173 -0.51 12.61 14.28
N ALA A 174 -0.16 13.81 13.77
CA ALA A 174 -0.50 15.07 14.41
C ALA A 174 -2.03 15.26 14.54
N VAL A 175 -2.79 14.89 13.51
CA VAL A 175 -4.26 14.99 13.47
C VAL A 175 -4.88 13.93 14.37
N GLU A 176 -4.36 12.70 14.37
CA GLU A 176 -4.79 11.68 15.34
C GLU A 176 -4.55 12.13 16.78
N THR A 177 -3.46 12.84 17.04
CA THR A 177 -3.13 13.39 18.34
C THR A 177 -4.12 14.48 18.74
N VAL A 178 -4.49 15.38 17.81
CA VAL A 178 -5.55 16.37 18.03
C VAL A 178 -6.87 15.69 18.38
N LEU A 179 -7.30 14.69 17.60
CA LEU A 179 -8.55 13.96 17.84
C LEU A 179 -8.54 13.23 19.19
N ARG A 180 -7.45 12.51 19.51
CA ARG A 180 -7.30 11.81 20.80
C ARG A 180 -7.37 12.79 21.97
N ARG A 181 -6.60 13.89 21.94
CA ARG A 181 -6.61 14.90 23.00
C ARG A 181 -8.00 15.52 23.18
N PHE A 182 -8.69 15.81 22.07
CA PHE A 182 -10.06 16.33 22.11
C PHE A 182 -10.99 15.34 22.81
N LEU A 183 -11.02 14.08 22.39
CA LEU A 183 -11.88 13.04 22.96
C LEU A 183 -11.54 12.75 24.44
N GLU A 184 -10.26 12.65 24.78
CA GLU A 184 -9.81 12.41 26.16
C GLU A 184 -10.23 13.52 27.11
N GLN A 185 -10.17 14.79 26.68
CA GLN A 185 -10.61 15.94 27.50
C GLN A 185 -12.12 15.95 27.73
N GLY A 186 -12.91 15.35 26.83
CA GLY A 186 -14.34 15.10 27.05
C GLY A 186 -14.64 13.79 27.78
N GLY A 187 -13.65 13.18 28.41
CA GLY A 187 -13.82 11.95 29.19
C GLY A 187 -13.94 10.68 28.36
N LYS A 188 -13.48 10.67 27.11
CA LYS A 188 -13.47 9.48 26.23
C LYS A 188 -12.05 8.93 26.06
N PRO A 189 -11.55 8.12 27.00
CA PRO A 189 -10.25 7.47 26.86
C PRO A 189 -10.29 6.38 25.79
N LYS A 190 -9.12 5.84 25.44
CA LYS A 190 -9.00 4.64 24.60
C LYS A 190 -9.90 3.51 25.14
N GLY A 191 -10.69 2.91 24.26
CA GLY A 191 -11.67 1.86 24.59
C GLY A 191 -13.09 2.37 24.84
N ALA A 192 -13.29 3.69 24.92
CA ALA A 192 -14.61 4.31 25.04
C ALA A 192 -15.48 4.11 23.79
N GLU A 193 -16.80 4.14 23.99
CA GLU A 193 -17.77 4.21 22.90
C GLU A 193 -17.82 5.62 22.32
N VAL A 194 -17.85 5.70 21.00
CA VAL A 194 -18.02 6.94 20.23
C VAL A 194 -19.05 6.70 19.14
N PHE A 195 -19.84 7.72 18.82
CA PHE A 195 -20.95 7.59 17.88
C PHE A 195 -20.58 8.18 16.53
N LEU A 196 -21.00 7.54 15.44
CA LEU A 196 -20.94 8.13 14.10
C LEU A 196 -22.36 8.35 13.62
N TYR A 197 -22.68 9.59 13.27
CA TYR A 197 -24.00 9.92 12.75
C TYR A 197 -24.08 9.62 11.26
N GLU A 198 -25.14 8.92 10.86
CA GLU A 198 -25.46 8.55 9.48
C GLU A 198 -26.63 9.41 8.96
N PRO A 199 -26.35 10.59 8.35
CA PRO A 199 -27.40 11.42 7.78
C PRO A 199 -27.95 10.78 6.50
N GLN A 200 -29.21 10.36 6.54
CA GLN A 200 -29.88 9.70 5.40
C GLN A 200 -29.72 10.48 4.07
N PRO A 201 -29.95 11.81 4.01
CA PRO A 201 -29.80 12.56 2.75
C PRO A 201 -28.38 12.55 2.16
N THR A 202 -27.36 12.46 3.02
CA THR A 202 -25.98 12.34 2.56
C THR A 202 -25.70 10.93 2.06
N VAL A 203 -26.16 9.90 2.78
CA VAL A 203 -25.95 8.50 2.40
C VAL A 203 -26.63 8.17 1.07
N GLU A 204 -27.86 8.63 0.85
CA GLU A 204 -28.56 8.43 -0.42
C GLU A 204 -27.79 9.00 -1.63
N LYS A 205 -27.06 10.11 -1.43
CA LYS A 205 -26.35 10.81 -2.51
C LYS A 205 -24.89 10.36 -2.68
N TYR A 206 -24.19 10.07 -1.59
CA TYR A 206 -22.74 9.84 -1.58
C TYR A 206 -22.33 8.44 -1.07
N GLY A 207 -23.29 7.65 -0.60
CA GLY A 207 -23.06 6.31 -0.06
C GLY A 207 -22.39 6.31 1.32
N LEU A 208 -21.92 5.13 1.74
CA LEU A 208 -21.39 4.87 3.09
C LEU A 208 -19.85 4.85 3.19
N GLY A 209 -19.14 5.14 2.10
CA GLY A 209 -17.69 4.91 2.01
C GLY A 209 -16.88 5.66 3.09
N ALA A 210 -17.18 6.94 3.30
CA ALA A 210 -16.50 7.75 4.32
C ALA A 210 -16.83 7.30 5.76
N LEU A 211 -18.08 6.90 6.02
CA LEU A 211 -18.50 6.37 7.31
C LEU A 211 -17.75 5.06 7.65
N GLN A 212 -17.58 4.18 6.65
CA GLN A 212 -16.81 2.95 6.78
C GLN A 212 -15.32 3.24 7.06
N ALA A 213 -14.73 4.20 6.34
CA ALA A 213 -13.34 4.62 6.55
C ALA A 213 -13.13 5.19 7.97
N ALA A 214 -13.99 6.09 8.43
CA ALA A 214 -13.92 6.65 9.78
C ALA A 214 -14.15 5.59 10.87
N THR A 215 -15.05 4.63 10.64
CA THR A 215 -15.28 3.51 11.55
C THR A 215 -13.99 2.70 11.74
N GLU A 216 -13.29 2.38 10.64
CA GLU A 216 -12.02 1.65 10.73
C GLU A 216 -10.93 2.48 11.37
N TRP A 217 -10.82 3.76 11.03
CA TRP A 217 -9.87 4.68 11.64
C TRP A 217 -10.05 4.76 13.16
N LEU A 218 -11.28 4.90 13.66
CA LEU A 218 -11.56 4.93 15.10
C LEU A 218 -11.22 3.61 15.80
N ARG A 219 -11.42 2.46 15.14
CA ARG A 219 -10.99 1.16 15.68
C ARG A 219 -9.46 1.07 15.79
N ILE A 220 -8.74 1.56 14.79
CA ILE A 220 -7.26 1.63 14.81
C ILE A 220 -6.79 2.51 15.98
N LEU A 221 -7.47 3.63 16.23
CA LEU A 221 -7.21 4.50 17.38
C LEU A 221 -7.61 3.87 18.73
N GLY A 222 -8.36 2.76 18.71
CA GLY A 222 -8.75 1.97 19.87
C GLY A 222 -10.07 2.38 20.49
N TYR A 223 -10.94 3.07 19.77
CA TYR A 223 -12.31 3.38 20.19
C TYR A 223 -13.30 2.28 19.75
N LYS A 224 -14.50 2.30 20.33
CA LYS A 224 -15.63 1.43 19.96
C LYS A 224 -16.66 2.25 19.19
N PRO A 225 -16.55 2.37 17.86
CA PRO A 225 -17.48 3.14 17.06
C PRO A 225 -18.85 2.46 16.95
N ARG A 226 -19.92 3.23 17.12
CA ARG A 226 -21.31 2.81 16.88
C ARG A 226 -22.03 3.81 15.97
N THR A 227 -22.62 3.32 14.89
CA THR A 227 -23.42 4.15 13.99
C THR A 227 -24.79 4.46 14.59
N VAL A 228 -25.27 5.68 14.41
CA VAL A 228 -26.57 6.18 14.89
C VAL A 228 -27.27 7.00 13.80
N THR A 229 -28.60 6.95 13.80
CA THR A 229 -29.47 7.68 12.86
C THR A 229 -30.13 8.88 13.55
N GLU A 230 -30.92 9.66 12.81
CA GLU A 230 -31.69 10.79 13.36
C GLU A 230 -32.57 10.40 14.55
N GLN A 231 -33.15 9.19 14.52
CA GLN A 231 -34.04 8.68 15.56
C GLN A 231 -33.30 8.39 16.87
N ASP A 232 -32.03 8.01 16.77
CA ASP A 232 -31.19 7.65 17.91
C ASP A 232 -30.62 8.87 18.64
N LEU A 233 -30.50 10.03 17.97
CA LEU A 233 -29.85 11.23 18.52
C LEU A 233 -30.44 11.69 19.85
N ALA A 234 -31.76 11.52 20.05
CA ALA A 234 -32.45 11.88 21.29
C ALA A 234 -32.04 11.03 22.50
N ALA A 235 -31.60 9.79 22.25
CA ALA A 235 -31.30 8.80 23.27
C ALA A 235 -29.80 8.77 23.63
N LEU A 236 -28.99 9.62 23.00
CA LEU A 236 -27.56 9.68 23.27
C LEU A 236 -27.31 10.21 24.70
N PRO A 237 -26.30 9.67 25.41
CA PRO A 237 -25.83 10.25 26.65
C PRO A 237 -25.47 11.73 26.48
N THR A 238 -25.73 12.56 27.50
CA THR A 238 -25.44 13.99 27.46
C THR A 238 -23.96 14.33 27.33
N ASP A 239 -23.09 13.39 27.70
CA ASP A 239 -21.63 13.46 27.57
C ASP A 239 -21.13 12.68 26.35
N ALA A 240 -22.00 12.30 25.40
CA ALA A 240 -21.61 11.52 24.22
C ALA A 240 -20.58 12.28 23.35
N ALA A 241 -19.70 11.52 22.70
CA ALA A 241 -18.85 12.02 21.63
C ALA A 241 -19.36 11.48 20.29
N LEU A 242 -19.75 12.38 19.39
CA LEU A 242 -20.38 12.05 18.12
C LEU A 242 -19.60 12.66 16.94
N LEU A 243 -19.40 11.88 15.89
CA LEU A 243 -18.70 12.31 14.68
C LEU A 243 -19.68 12.46 13.51
N LEU A 244 -19.60 13.61 12.84
CA LEU A 244 -20.22 13.90 11.55
C LEU A 244 -19.15 13.74 10.48
N VAL A 245 -19.20 12.65 9.72
CA VAL A 245 -18.16 12.32 8.75
C VAL A 245 -18.65 12.56 7.33
N THR A 246 -18.09 13.56 6.65
CA THR A 246 -18.49 13.97 5.29
C THR A 246 -20.01 14.18 5.16
N ALA A 247 -20.63 14.59 6.26
CA ALA A 247 -22.07 14.75 6.42
C ALA A 247 -22.53 16.02 5.71
N TYR A 248 -22.38 16.11 4.39
CA TYR A 248 -22.55 17.37 3.68
C TYR A 248 -23.96 17.95 3.77
N ILE A 249 -24.96 17.07 3.89
CA ILE A 249 -26.38 17.40 4.04
C ILE A 249 -26.86 16.80 5.36
N VAL A 250 -27.15 17.67 6.33
CA VAL A 250 -27.72 17.30 7.63
C VAL A 250 -29.09 17.94 7.77
N PRO A 251 -30.14 17.18 8.12
CA PRO A 251 -31.47 17.71 8.41
C PRO A 251 -31.45 18.71 9.57
N ASP A 252 -32.26 19.76 9.48
CA ASP A 252 -32.32 20.85 10.46
C ASP A 252 -32.55 20.35 11.90
N GLU A 253 -33.53 19.46 12.09
CA GLU A 253 -33.84 18.87 13.40
C GLU A 253 -32.66 18.08 13.98
N ALA A 254 -31.88 17.40 13.14
CA ALA A 254 -30.71 16.67 13.57
C ALA A 254 -29.62 17.65 14.05
N VAL A 255 -29.38 18.75 13.33
CA VAL A 255 -28.42 19.78 13.75
C VAL A 255 -28.85 20.44 15.06
N GLU A 256 -30.13 20.76 15.25
CA GLU A 256 -30.64 21.33 16.50
C GLU A 256 -30.41 20.40 17.69
N ARG A 257 -30.64 19.10 17.51
CA ARG A 257 -30.35 18.08 18.54
C ARG A 257 -28.86 18.02 18.86
N LEU A 258 -28.00 18.10 17.85
CA LEU A 258 -26.54 18.13 18.04
C LEU A 258 -26.08 19.39 18.79
N VAL A 259 -26.65 20.56 18.49
CA VAL A 259 -26.39 21.79 19.26
C VAL A 259 -26.77 21.58 20.73
N GLY A 260 -27.95 21.02 21.00
CA GLY A 260 -28.40 20.73 22.36
C GLY A 260 -27.50 19.72 23.10
N LEU A 261 -27.01 18.69 22.41
CA LEU A 261 -26.04 17.74 22.96
C LEU A 261 -24.76 18.44 23.40
N VAL A 262 -24.19 19.29 22.53
CA VAL A 262 -22.95 20.02 22.85
C VAL A 262 -23.17 20.99 24.01
N GLU A 263 -24.27 21.76 24.00
CA GLU A 263 -24.58 22.71 25.09
C GLU A 263 -24.63 22.02 26.46
N GLN A 264 -25.07 20.77 26.51
CA GLN A 264 -25.18 19.99 27.74
C GLN A 264 -23.85 19.36 28.21
N GLY A 265 -22.80 19.37 27.39
CA GLY A 265 -21.47 18.82 27.73
C GLY A 265 -20.96 17.76 26.76
N GLY A 266 -21.73 17.42 25.73
CA GLY A 266 -21.29 16.48 24.70
C GLY A 266 -20.19 17.04 23.81
N GLN A 267 -19.58 16.15 23.04
CA GLN A 267 -18.56 16.50 22.06
C GLN A 267 -19.02 16.15 20.66
N VAL A 268 -18.77 17.05 19.72
CA VAL A 268 -19.00 16.79 18.30
C VAL A 268 -17.69 16.95 17.53
N VAL A 269 -17.39 16.00 16.63
CA VAL A 269 -16.31 16.15 15.65
C VAL A 269 -16.95 16.23 14.28
N VAL A 270 -16.61 17.26 13.53
CA VAL A 270 -17.07 17.46 12.15
C VAL A 270 -15.89 17.21 11.22
N ILE A 271 -16.05 16.31 10.25
CA ILE A 271 -15.04 15.97 9.25
C ILE A 271 -15.60 16.31 7.87
N ASP A 272 -14.92 17.21 7.15
CA ASP A 272 -15.28 17.72 5.82
C ASP A 272 -16.77 18.12 5.64
N GLY A 273 -17.18 19.28 6.14
CA GLY A 273 -18.55 19.79 5.98
C GLY A 273 -19.15 20.30 7.29
N PRO A 274 -20.48 20.36 7.45
CA PRO A 274 -21.56 20.07 6.50
C PRO A 274 -21.78 21.22 5.49
N VAL A 275 -21.12 21.18 4.32
CA VAL A 275 -21.06 22.33 3.40
C VAL A 275 -22.36 22.74 2.72
N TYR A 276 -23.32 21.82 2.55
CA TYR A 276 -24.62 22.16 1.94
C TYR A 276 -25.65 22.60 2.99
N SER A 277 -25.41 22.33 4.27
CA SER A 277 -26.25 22.80 5.39
C SER A 277 -25.72 24.07 6.05
N ILE A 278 -24.63 24.68 5.57
CA ILE A 278 -23.98 25.84 6.23
C ILE A 278 -24.83 27.12 6.22
N GLU A 279 -25.85 27.20 5.36
CA GLU A 279 -26.81 28.31 5.36
C GLU A 279 -27.80 28.22 6.53
N ASN A 280 -27.96 27.05 7.17
CA ASN A 280 -28.80 26.88 8.34
C ASN A 280 -28.15 27.51 9.60
N PRO A 281 -28.85 28.41 10.32
CA PRO A 281 -28.34 29.03 11.55
C PRO A 281 -27.89 28.05 12.64
N ALA A 282 -28.57 26.91 12.81
CA ALA A 282 -28.17 25.87 13.76
C ALA A 282 -26.83 25.23 13.36
N THR A 283 -26.58 25.05 12.06
CA THR A 283 -25.29 24.55 11.55
C THR A 283 -24.18 25.56 11.81
N GLN A 284 -24.47 26.84 11.57
CA GLN A 284 -23.52 27.92 11.84
C GLN A 284 -23.20 28.00 13.33
N LYS A 285 -24.21 27.85 14.20
CA LYS A 285 -24.04 27.80 15.65
C LYS A 285 -23.21 26.59 16.06
N LEU A 286 -23.51 25.40 15.55
CA LEU A 286 -22.79 24.15 15.86
C LEU A 286 -21.30 24.26 15.48
N THR A 287 -21.03 24.64 14.23
CA THR A 287 -19.68 24.63 13.66
C THR A 287 -18.87 25.87 14.01
N GLY A 288 -19.54 27.00 14.25
CA GLY A 288 -18.93 28.31 14.42
C GLY A 288 -18.43 28.95 13.12
N PHE A 289 -18.98 28.54 11.97
CA PHE A 289 -18.68 29.06 10.63
C PHE A 289 -19.93 29.57 9.93
N THR A 290 -19.79 30.53 9.02
CA THR A 290 -20.94 31.15 8.31
C THR A 290 -20.86 31.01 6.79
N GLY A 291 -19.84 30.34 6.27
CA GLY A 291 -19.67 30.15 4.84
C GLY A 291 -18.86 28.91 4.50
N ARG A 292 -18.54 28.81 3.21
CA ARG A 292 -17.70 27.75 2.63
C ARG A 292 -16.66 28.38 1.72
N ALA A 293 -15.51 27.74 1.62
CA ALA A 293 -14.49 28.05 0.64
C ALA A 293 -14.59 27.10 -0.57
N PRO A 294 -13.97 27.44 -1.71
CA PRO A 294 -13.90 26.54 -2.85
C PRO A 294 -13.27 25.19 -2.49
N TYR A 295 -13.71 24.13 -3.17
CA TYR A 295 -13.09 22.82 -3.07
C TYR A 295 -11.58 22.93 -3.35
N CYS A 296 -10.77 22.23 -2.56
CA CYS A 296 -9.34 22.17 -2.76
C CYS A 296 -8.80 20.74 -2.64
N SER A 297 -7.82 20.41 -3.48
CA SER A 297 -7.19 19.09 -3.50
C SER A 297 -5.71 19.16 -3.83
N GLY A 298 -4.95 18.19 -3.33
CA GLY A 298 -3.51 18.02 -3.56
C GLY A 298 -2.67 18.39 -2.33
N TRP A 299 -1.35 18.48 -2.54
CA TRP A 299 -0.40 18.86 -1.48
C TRP A 299 -0.67 20.26 -0.95
N ARG A 300 -0.72 20.39 0.38
CA ARG A 300 -0.92 21.64 1.10
C ARG A 300 -0.08 21.64 2.37
N THR A 301 0.37 22.81 2.77
CA THR A 301 0.98 23.04 4.08
C THR A 301 -0.11 23.46 5.07
N LEU A 302 -0.16 22.78 6.22
CA LEU A 302 -1.02 23.08 7.34
C LEU A 302 -0.18 23.78 8.41
N GLU A 303 -0.54 25.01 8.77
CA GLU A 303 0.23 25.87 9.67
C GLU A 303 -0.56 26.13 10.96
N PRO A 304 0.08 26.05 12.14
CA PRO A 304 -0.57 26.43 13.37
C PRO A 304 -0.84 27.93 13.37
N GLU A 305 -2.07 28.33 13.70
CA GLU A 305 -2.48 29.74 13.73
C GLU A 305 -2.64 30.27 15.16
N ALA A 306 -2.97 29.40 16.11
CA ALA A 306 -3.17 29.76 17.50
C ALA A 306 -2.49 28.76 18.43
N GLU A 307 -1.96 29.25 19.55
CA GLU A 307 -1.48 28.39 20.63
C GLU A 307 -2.62 27.52 21.16
N SER A 308 -2.31 26.25 21.37
CA SER A 308 -3.31 25.22 21.63
C SER A 308 -2.67 24.01 22.28
N GLU A 309 -3.24 23.55 23.40
CA GLU A 309 -2.84 22.29 24.03
C GLU A 309 -3.21 21.07 23.16
N TRP A 310 -4.14 21.21 22.22
CA TRP A 310 -4.56 20.13 21.33
C TRP A 310 -3.62 19.91 20.16
N VAL A 311 -3.00 20.98 19.64
CA VAL A 311 -2.19 20.94 18.42
C VAL A 311 -0.73 20.65 18.78
N PRO A 312 -0.16 19.50 18.39
CA PRO A 312 1.27 19.27 18.58
C PRO A 312 2.06 20.16 17.61
N VAL A 313 2.78 21.15 18.12
CA VAL A 313 3.61 22.06 17.31
C VAL A 313 5.08 21.72 17.49
N GLY A 314 5.83 21.67 16.39
CA GLY A 314 7.25 21.36 16.42
C GLY A 314 7.89 21.33 15.04
N GLY A 315 9.18 21.63 14.97
CA GLY A 315 9.97 21.62 13.74
C GLY A 315 9.51 22.66 12.71
N ARG A 316 9.86 22.41 11.44
CA ARG A 316 9.40 23.17 10.27
C ARG A 316 8.64 22.24 9.34
N ALA A 317 7.72 22.80 8.55
CA ALA A 317 7.15 22.08 7.44
C ALA A 317 8.22 21.87 6.36
N LEU A 318 8.17 20.69 5.73
CA LEU A 318 8.90 20.44 4.49
C LEU A 318 8.16 21.12 3.35
N SER A 319 8.87 21.76 2.41
CA SER A 319 8.20 22.19 1.17
C SER A 319 7.69 20.97 0.39
N VAL A 320 6.77 21.19 -0.55
CA VAL A 320 6.27 20.10 -1.42
C VAL A 320 7.43 19.45 -2.17
N GLU A 321 8.35 20.26 -2.70
CA GLU A 321 9.53 19.79 -3.45
C GLU A 321 10.50 19.00 -2.55
N GLU A 322 10.69 19.43 -1.30
CA GLU A 322 11.49 18.69 -0.34
C GLU A 322 10.85 17.33 -0.02
N GLN A 323 9.54 17.31 0.22
CA GLN A 323 8.79 16.10 0.50
C GLN A 323 8.85 15.12 -0.67
N GLU A 324 8.58 15.57 -1.90
CA GLU A 324 8.68 14.77 -3.12
C GLU A 324 10.08 14.17 -3.29
N ARG A 325 11.14 14.95 -3.05
CA ARG A 325 12.52 14.47 -3.12
C ARG A 325 12.81 13.39 -2.08
N ILE A 326 12.40 13.59 -0.83
CA ILE A 326 12.61 12.59 0.23
C ILE A 326 11.82 11.32 -0.10
N LEU A 327 10.57 11.44 -0.57
CA LEU A 327 9.74 10.31 -0.99
C LEU A 327 10.35 9.54 -2.17
N ALA A 328 10.94 10.23 -3.14
CA ALA A 328 11.63 9.60 -4.27
C ALA A 328 12.88 8.83 -3.81
N HIS A 329 13.68 9.42 -2.91
CA HIS A 329 14.81 8.73 -2.29
C HIS A 329 14.35 7.53 -1.45
N TRP A 330 13.25 7.67 -0.70
CA TRP A 330 12.68 6.55 0.07
C TRP A 330 12.25 5.42 -0.86
N ALA A 331 11.55 5.75 -1.95
CA ALA A 331 11.16 4.75 -2.95
C ALA A 331 12.37 4.04 -3.54
N ARG A 332 13.45 4.77 -3.87
CA ARG A 332 14.71 4.18 -4.34
C ARG A 332 15.32 3.23 -3.30
N TYR A 333 15.45 3.67 -2.05
CA TYR A 333 15.96 2.83 -0.95
C TYR A 333 15.19 1.50 -0.83
N ARG A 334 13.86 1.56 -0.93
CA ARG A 334 13.00 0.37 -0.83
C ARG A 334 13.10 -0.54 -2.06
N MET A 335 13.14 0.02 -3.26
CA MET A 335 13.37 -0.72 -4.50
C MET A 335 14.74 -1.42 -4.48
N ASP A 336 15.77 -0.77 -3.94
CA ASP A 336 17.11 -1.33 -3.84
C ASP A 336 17.14 -2.52 -2.87
N GLY A 337 16.46 -2.45 -1.72
CA GLY A 337 16.33 -3.59 -0.81
C GLY A 337 15.67 -4.80 -1.46
N VAL A 338 14.58 -4.61 -2.21
CA VAL A 338 13.92 -5.69 -2.96
C VAL A 338 14.85 -6.25 -4.03
N SER A 339 15.46 -5.38 -4.83
CA SER A 339 16.34 -5.76 -5.95
C SER A 339 17.59 -6.49 -5.47
N GLU A 340 18.13 -6.10 -4.33
CA GLU A 340 19.31 -6.72 -3.73
C GLU A 340 19.04 -8.17 -3.32
N LEU A 341 17.84 -8.47 -2.79
CA LEU A 341 17.46 -9.86 -2.52
C LEU A 341 17.41 -10.68 -3.81
N VAL A 342 16.77 -10.15 -4.87
CA VAL A 342 16.71 -10.83 -6.18
C VAL A 342 18.12 -11.10 -6.71
N ARG A 343 19.00 -10.09 -6.64
CA ARG A 343 20.38 -10.19 -7.09
C ARG A 343 21.20 -11.21 -6.30
N GLN A 344 21.08 -11.24 -4.98
CA GLN A 344 21.80 -12.18 -4.11
C GLN A 344 21.42 -13.64 -4.41
N VAL A 345 20.12 -13.93 -4.50
CA VAL A 345 19.63 -15.26 -4.86
C VAL A 345 20.08 -15.61 -6.26
N TYR A 346 19.94 -14.70 -7.24
CA TYR A 346 20.34 -14.98 -8.62
C TYR A 346 21.80 -15.41 -8.72
N LEU A 347 22.73 -14.56 -8.24
CA LEU A 347 24.16 -14.81 -8.37
C LEU A 347 24.58 -16.11 -7.66
N ARG A 348 24.03 -16.37 -6.47
CA ARG A 348 24.36 -17.56 -5.69
C ARG A 348 23.71 -18.82 -6.25
N ALA A 349 22.46 -18.74 -6.73
CA ALA A 349 21.79 -19.84 -7.40
C ALA A 349 22.53 -20.24 -8.68
N LYS A 350 22.95 -19.27 -9.49
CA LYS A 350 23.76 -19.52 -10.70
C LYS A 350 25.13 -20.12 -10.39
N ALA A 351 25.73 -19.77 -9.26
CA ALA A 351 26.98 -20.40 -8.81
C ALA A 351 26.79 -21.87 -8.38
N ILE A 352 25.63 -22.21 -7.81
CA ILE A 352 25.31 -23.58 -7.35
C ILE A 352 24.84 -24.46 -8.53
N LYS A 353 23.87 -23.97 -9.30
CA LYS A 353 23.24 -24.69 -10.41
C LYS A 353 23.03 -23.70 -11.57
N PRO A 354 24.01 -23.50 -12.47
CA PRO A 354 23.96 -22.51 -13.54
C PRO A 354 22.72 -22.58 -14.44
N GLN A 355 22.19 -23.80 -14.63
CA GLN A 355 21.02 -24.07 -15.45
C GLN A 355 19.69 -23.84 -14.71
N ALA A 356 19.70 -23.70 -13.39
CA ALA A 356 18.47 -23.42 -12.65
C ALA A 356 17.95 -22.04 -13.00
N ALA A 357 16.68 -21.95 -13.37
CA ALA A 357 16.04 -20.67 -13.66
C ALA A 357 15.84 -19.86 -12.37
N VAL A 358 15.91 -18.54 -12.48
CA VAL A 358 15.50 -17.62 -11.42
C VAL A 358 14.49 -16.64 -12.00
N SER A 359 13.26 -16.68 -11.51
CA SER A 359 12.14 -15.90 -12.04
C SER A 359 11.29 -15.27 -10.95
N ALA A 360 10.37 -14.36 -11.30
CA ALA A 360 9.53 -13.66 -10.33
C ALA A 360 8.12 -13.38 -10.85
N ALA A 361 7.12 -13.51 -9.98
CA ALA A 361 5.79 -12.97 -10.17
C ALA A 361 5.80 -11.46 -9.88
N VAL A 362 5.42 -10.66 -10.87
CA VAL A 362 5.50 -9.19 -10.80
C VAL A 362 4.17 -8.54 -11.14
N PHE A 363 3.95 -7.31 -10.67
CA PHE A 363 2.78 -6.53 -11.09
C PHE A 363 2.82 -6.26 -12.59
N HIS A 364 1.65 -6.33 -13.23
CA HIS A 364 1.51 -6.35 -14.68
C HIS A 364 1.62 -4.99 -15.36
N ARG A 365 1.53 -3.88 -14.63
CA ARG A 365 1.82 -2.53 -15.14
C ARG A 365 3.02 -1.96 -14.40
N LEU A 366 3.84 -1.15 -15.07
CA LEU A 366 5.02 -0.55 -14.43
C LEU A 366 4.61 0.37 -13.28
N ALA A 367 3.59 1.20 -13.48
CA ALA A 367 3.07 2.09 -12.44
C ALA A 367 2.62 1.32 -11.18
N SER A 368 1.96 0.17 -11.35
CA SER A 368 1.54 -0.68 -10.23
C SER A 368 2.72 -1.38 -9.56
N ALA A 369 3.74 -1.78 -10.33
CA ALA A 369 4.96 -2.37 -9.80
C ALA A 369 5.78 -1.36 -8.96
N GLU A 370 5.87 -0.11 -9.42
CA GLU A 370 6.53 0.98 -8.69
C GLU A 370 5.86 1.25 -7.34
N ASN A 371 4.53 1.21 -7.27
CA ASN A 371 3.77 1.41 -6.03
C ASN A 371 4.07 0.38 -4.93
N VAL A 372 4.60 -0.78 -5.30
CA VAL A 372 5.01 -1.84 -4.37
C VAL A 372 6.52 -2.08 -4.35
N PHE A 373 7.28 -1.16 -4.98
CA PHE A 373 8.73 -1.16 -5.06
C PHE A 373 9.35 -2.36 -5.81
N GLN A 374 8.65 -2.89 -6.82
CA GLN A 374 9.18 -3.89 -7.74
C GLN A 374 9.85 -3.23 -8.96
N ASP A 375 11.18 -3.15 -8.97
CA ASP A 375 11.97 -2.64 -10.12
C ASP A 375 12.35 -3.77 -11.09
N TRP A 376 11.36 -4.57 -11.49
CA TRP A 376 11.59 -5.72 -12.38
C TRP A 376 12.16 -5.36 -13.77
N PRO A 377 11.93 -4.16 -14.35
CA PRO A 377 12.64 -3.75 -15.56
C PRO A 377 14.14 -3.66 -15.34
N ARG A 378 14.59 -3.13 -14.19
CA ARG A 378 16.02 -3.10 -13.84
C ARG A 378 16.59 -4.51 -13.70
N TRP A 379 15.86 -5.43 -13.08
CA TRP A 379 16.32 -6.81 -12.90
C TRP A 379 16.62 -7.48 -14.26
N LEU A 380 15.74 -7.27 -15.25
CA LEU A 380 15.94 -7.75 -16.62
C LEU A 380 17.13 -7.05 -17.30
N ARG A 381 17.19 -5.72 -17.24
CA ARG A 381 18.25 -4.91 -17.89
C ARG A 381 19.64 -5.21 -17.34
N GLU A 382 19.78 -5.32 -16.01
CA GLU A 382 21.05 -5.62 -15.34
C GLU A 382 21.38 -7.12 -15.28
N GLY A 383 20.43 -7.98 -15.68
CA GLY A 383 20.71 -9.40 -15.91
C GLY A 383 20.77 -10.27 -14.65
N PHE A 384 20.09 -9.88 -13.57
CA PHE A 384 20.02 -10.66 -12.33
C PHE A 384 18.66 -11.32 -12.08
N ILE A 385 17.93 -11.57 -13.15
CA ILE A 385 16.76 -12.46 -13.19
C ILE A 385 16.69 -13.08 -14.58
N ASP A 386 16.25 -14.32 -14.77
CA ASP A 386 16.17 -14.91 -16.12
C ASP A 386 14.94 -14.39 -16.88
N TYR A 387 13.78 -14.42 -16.22
CA TYR A 387 12.52 -13.90 -16.74
C TYR A 387 11.56 -13.48 -15.63
N VAL A 388 10.54 -12.72 -16.01
CA VAL A 388 9.46 -12.30 -15.12
C VAL A 388 8.13 -12.82 -15.63
N LEU A 389 7.19 -13.01 -14.70
CA LEU A 389 5.80 -13.38 -14.94
C LEU A 389 4.90 -12.22 -14.49
N PRO A 390 4.60 -11.23 -15.35
CA PRO A 390 3.65 -10.18 -15.01
C PRO A 390 2.25 -10.76 -14.83
N MET A 391 1.65 -10.53 -13.66
CA MET A 391 0.33 -11.05 -13.28
C MET A 391 -0.81 -10.27 -13.96
N ALA A 392 -0.97 -10.43 -15.27
CA ALA A 392 -1.97 -9.78 -16.11
C ALA A 392 -3.35 -10.40 -15.92
N TYR A 393 -3.87 -10.36 -14.69
CA TYR A 393 -5.14 -10.97 -14.29
C TYR A 393 -6.34 -10.08 -14.64
N VAL A 394 -6.34 -9.57 -15.86
CA VAL A 394 -7.35 -8.65 -16.40
C VAL A 394 -8.47 -9.43 -17.09
N MET A 395 -9.64 -8.79 -17.22
CA MET A 395 -10.81 -9.38 -17.92
C MET A 395 -10.96 -8.84 -19.34
N ARG A 396 -10.63 -7.56 -19.55
CA ARG A 396 -10.79 -6.89 -20.85
C ARG A 396 -9.58 -7.15 -21.74
N GLU A 397 -9.83 -7.23 -23.04
CA GLU A 397 -8.77 -7.39 -24.04
C GLU A 397 -7.89 -6.14 -24.10
N GLU A 398 -8.50 -4.96 -24.01
CA GLU A 398 -7.78 -3.68 -24.08
C GLU A 398 -6.71 -3.58 -22.98
N ASP A 399 -7.07 -3.93 -21.73
CA ASP A 399 -6.14 -3.91 -20.59
C ASP A 399 -4.94 -4.85 -20.82
N LEU A 400 -5.16 -6.02 -21.43
CA LEU A 400 -4.10 -6.97 -21.74
C LEU A 400 -3.21 -6.45 -22.89
N LEU A 401 -3.82 -5.86 -23.93
CA LEU A 401 -3.09 -5.28 -25.05
C LEU A 401 -2.21 -4.10 -24.62
N GLU A 402 -2.70 -3.25 -23.74
CA GLU A 402 -1.91 -2.17 -23.14
C GLU A 402 -0.73 -2.70 -22.34
N ALA A 403 -0.94 -3.76 -21.55
CA ALA A 403 0.13 -4.42 -20.80
C ALA A 403 1.18 -5.03 -21.74
N LEU A 404 0.75 -5.74 -22.79
CA LEU A 404 1.64 -6.32 -23.80
C LEU A 404 2.46 -5.25 -24.55
N ALA A 405 1.87 -4.09 -24.86
CA ALA A 405 2.59 -2.98 -25.47
C ALA A 405 3.70 -2.43 -24.55
N GLU A 406 3.41 -2.29 -23.26
CA GLU A 406 4.40 -1.88 -22.25
C GLU A 406 5.52 -2.92 -22.11
N TYR A 407 5.20 -4.22 -22.10
CA TYR A 407 6.22 -5.28 -22.09
C TYR A 407 7.14 -5.22 -23.30
N LYS A 408 6.58 -5.01 -24.49
CA LYS A 408 7.36 -4.91 -25.74
C LYS A 408 8.28 -3.69 -25.79
N SER A 409 7.95 -2.63 -25.05
CA SER A 409 8.86 -1.49 -24.90
C SER A 409 10.15 -1.84 -24.14
N LEU A 410 10.11 -2.88 -23.29
CA LEU A 410 11.23 -3.35 -22.48
C LEU A 410 11.91 -4.59 -23.07
N ASP A 411 11.13 -5.47 -23.68
CA ASP A 411 11.57 -6.69 -24.34
C ASP A 411 10.79 -6.88 -25.66
N PRO A 412 11.27 -6.29 -26.77
CA PRO A 412 10.52 -6.24 -28.04
C PRO A 412 10.10 -7.59 -28.62
N GLN A 413 10.81 -8.66 -28.26
CA GLN A 413 10.56 -10.02 -28.70
C GLN A 413 9.86 -10.89 -27.64
N LEU A 414 9.52 -10.31 -26.48
CA LEU A 414 8.91 -11.01 -25.34
C LEU A 414 9.61 -12.35 -25.03
N GLN A 415 10.94 -12.30 -25.01
CA GLN A 415 11.77 -13.46 -24.70
C GLN A 415 11.79 -13.76 -23.21
N ARG A 416 11.96 -12.73 -22.38
CA ARG A 416 12.15 -12.75 -20.92
C ARG A 416 10.97 -12.20 -20.13
N ILE A 417 9.92 -11.75 -20.82
CA ILE A 417 8.65 -11.36 -20.22
C ILE A 417 7.59 -12.35 -20.68
N ILE A 418 7.11 -13.21 -19.77
CA ILE A 418 6.11 -14.24 -20.07
C ILE A 418 4.79 -13.82 -19.42
N PRO A 419 3.74 -13.45 -20.19
CA PRO A 419 2.47 -13.02 -19.63
C PRO A 419 1.85 -14.07 -18.71
N GLY A 420 1.53 -13.67 -17.47
CA GLY A 420 0.81 -14.47 -16.50
C GLY A 420 -0.69 -14.20 -16.57
N LEU A 421 -1.48 -15.21 -16.90
CA LEU A 421 -2.91 -15.15 -17.10
C LEU A 421 -3.63 -15.87 -15.96
N SER A 422 -4.67 -15.27 -15.40
CA SER A 422 -5.44 -15.98 -14.37
C SER A 422 -6.46 -16.94 -14.98
N LEU A 423 -6.67 -18.10 -14.38
CA LEU A 423 -7.73 -19.06 -14.70
C LEU A 423 -9.02 -18.83 -13.90
N TYR A 424 -9.02 -17.85 -12.99
CA TYR A 424 -10.20 -17.49 -12.20
C TYR A 424 -10.66 -16.07 -12.47
N LEU A 425 -11.92 -15.82 -12.17
CA LEU A 425 -12.48 -14.49 -11.99
C LEU A 425 -13.14 -14.40 -10.62
N ARG A 426 -13.29 -13.18 -10.11
CA ARG A 426 -14.03 -12.93 -8.88
C ARG A 426 -15.37 -12.30 -9.22
N GLU A 427 -16.43 -12.91 -8.72
CA GLU A 427 -17.79 -12.40 -8.82
C GLU A 427 -18.42 -12.45 -7.43
N ALA A 428 -18.95 -11.32 -6.97
CA ALA A 428 -19.47 -11.16 -5.59
C ALA A 428 -18.49 -11.67 -4.49
N GLY A 429 -17.18 -11.44 -4.68
CA GLY A 429 -16.13 -11.87 -3.74
C GLY A 429 -15.71 -13.33 -3.86
N VAL A 430 -16.47 -14.16 -4.56
CA VAL A 430 -16.17 -15.59 -4.75
C VAL A 430 -15.34 -15.79 -6.01
N ALA A 431 -14.27 -16.56 -5.90
CA ALA A 431 -13.43 -16.91 -7.05
C ALA A 431 -13.95 -18.19 -7.71
N LYS A 432 -14.17 -18.15 -9.03
CA LYS A 432 -14.61 -19.28 -9.85
C LYS A 432 -13.79 -19.40 -11.14
N PRO A 433 -13.74 -20.58 -11.78
CA PRO A 433 -13.09 -20.75 -13.07
C PRO A 433 -13.59 -19.74 -14.12
N ARG A 434 -12.69 -19.29 -15.00
CA ARG A 434 -13.04 -18.43 -16.14
C ARG A 434 -13.73 -19.24 -17.25
N PRO A 435 -14.60 -18.60 -18.04
CA PRO A 435 -15.05 -19.17 -19.31
C PRO A 435 -13.83 -19.51 -20.21
N PRO A 436 -13.77 -20.73 -20.80
CA PRO A 436 -12.65 -21.15 -21.63
C PRO A 436 -12.34 -20.20 -22.80
N GLN A 437 -13.37 -19.54 -23.35
CA GLN A 437 -13.26 -18.63 -24.49
C GLN A 437 -12.37 -17.43 -24.15
N ILE A 438 -12.49 -16.90 -22.92
CA ILE A 438 -11.64 -15.80 -22.45
C ILE A 438 -10.19 -16.26 -22.34
N VAL A 439 -9.97 -17.45 -21.78
CA VAL A 439 -8.62 -18.03 -21.64
C VAL A 439 -7.97 -18.22 -23.02
N LEU A 440 -8.68 -18.82 -23.96
CA LEU A 440 -8.22 -19.02 -25.34
C LEU A 440 -7.88 -17.71 -26.04
N ARG A 441 -8.76 -16.71 -25.89
CA ARG A 441 -8.57 -15.40 -26.49
C ARG A 441 -7.35 -14.67 -25.93
N GLN A 442 -7.11 -14.73 -24.62
CA GLN A 442 -5.92 -14.13 -24.02
C GLN A 442 -4.61 -14.81 -24.49
N ILE A 443 -4.62 -16.13 -24.70
CA ILE A 443 -3.48 -16.85 -25.29
C ILE A 443 -3.23 -16.36 -26.71
N GLU A 444 -4.30 -16.22 -27.51
CA GLU A 444 -4.21 -15.71 -28.87
C GLU A 444 -3.58 -14.31 -28.91
N LEU A 445 -4.06 -13.38 -28.08
CA LEU A 445 -3.51 -12.03 -27.97
C LEU A 445 -2.03 -12.04 -27.60
N CYS A 446 -1.63 -12.86 -26.62
CA CYS A 446 -0.22 -13.01 -26.24
C CYS A 446 0.63 -13.53 -27.41
N ARG A 447 0.15 -14.54 -28.15
CA ARG A 447 0.84 -15.10 -29.32
C ARG A 447 0.96 -14.09 -30.46
N GLN A 448 -0.12 -13.36 -30.76
CA GLN A 448 -0.15 -12.30 -31.77
C GLN A 448 0.84 -11.17 -31.42
N ALA A 449 1.00 -10.85 -30.13
CA ALA A 449 1.99 -9.89 -29.67
C ALA A 449 3.45 -10.38 -29.81
N GLY A 450 3.65 -11.69 -29.99
CA GLY A 450 4.96 -12.34 -30.13
C GLY A 450 5.45 -13.08 -28.88
N ALA A 451 4.59 -13.26 -27.85
CA ALA A 451 4.99 -13.94 -26.63
C ALA A 451 5.38 -15.39 -26.90
N ARG A 452 6.54 -15.79 -26.38
CA ARG A 452 7.10 -17.15 -26.54
C ARG A 452 6.38 -18.21 -25.70
N GLY A 453 5.58 -17.78 -24.74
CA GLY A 453 4.80 -18.64 -23.86
C GLY A 453 3.81 -17.82 -23.03
N VAL A 454 3.02 -18.52 -22.23
CA VAL A 454 2.11 -17.96 -21.24
C VAL A 454 2.23 -18.76 -19.94
N ASN A 455 1.94 -18.12 -18.82
CA ASN A 455 1.78 -18.78 -17.53
C ASN A 455 0.31 -18.72 -17.09
N PHE A 456 -0.19 -19.76 -16.42
CA PHE A 456 -1.55 -19.79 -15.89
C PHE A 456 -1.55 -19.83 -14.36
N PHE A 457 -2.43 -19.04 -13.73
CA PHE A 457 -2.62 -19.04 -12.29
C PHE A 457 -4.11 -18.98 -11.88
N ALA A 458 -4.65 -19.77 -10.98
CA ALA A 458 -4.03 -20.87 -10.24
C ALA A 458 -4.58 -22.21 -10.76
N LEU A 459 -3.79 -23.27 -10.58
CA LEU A 459 -4.14 -24.64 -10.94
C LEU A 459 -5.51 -25.08 -10.38
N ALA A 460 -5.89 -24.59 -9.19
CA ALA A 460 -7.18 -24.89 -8.56
C ALA A 460 -8.41 -24.48 -9.39
N TYR A 461 -8.24 -23.64 -10.41
CA TYR A 461 -9.31 -23.17 -11.29
C TYR A 461 -9.21 -23.71 -12.71
N LEU A 462 -8.31 -24.68 -12.95
CA LEU A 462 -8.27 -25.43 -14.21
C LEU A 462 -9.44 -26.42 -14.23
N SER A 463 -10.60 -25.97 -14.69
CA SER A 463 -11.78 -26.83 -14.88
C SER A 463 -11.59 -27.80 -16.06
N ASP A 464 -12.38 -28.87 -16.10
CA ASP A 464 -12.41 -29.82 -17.22
C ASP A 464 -12.71 -29.12 -18.56
N GLU A 465 -13.55 -28.08 -18.53
CA GLU A 465 -13.88 -27.26 -19.71
C GLU A 465 -12.66 -26.46 -20.21
N ILE A 466 -11.91 -25.82 -19.29
CA ILE A 466 -10.68 -25.11 -19.66
C ILE A 466 -9.64 -26.12 -20.15
N LEU A 467 -9.46 -27.24 -19.44
CA LEU A 467 -8.50 -28.27 -19.82
C LEU A 467 -8.79 -28.81 -21.22
N SER A 468 -10.05 -29.15 -21.51
CA SER A 468 -10.51 -29.61 -22.82
C SER A 468 -10.26 -28.56 -23.91
N ALA A 469 -10.58 -27.29 -23.64
CA ALA A 469 -10.33 -26.19 -24.56
C ALA A 469 -8.83 -25.99 -24.86
N LEU A 470 -7.98 -26.05 -23.83
CA LEU A 470 -6.53 -25.93 -23.97
C LEU A 470 -5.95 -27.11 -24.77
N SER A 471 -6.36 -28.34 -24.45
CA SER A 471 -5.86 -29.55 -25.13
C SER A 471 -6.39 -29.71 -26.55
N SER A 472 -7.58 -29.21 -26.87
CA SER A 472 -8.12 -29.26 -28.23
C SER A 472 -7.65 -28.09 -29.09
N GLY A 473 -7.21 -27.00 -28.47
CA GLY A 473 -6.78 -25.78 -29.15
C GLY A 473 -5.27 -25.53 -29.06
N PRO A 474 -4.84 -24.50 -28.30
CA PRO A 474 -3.48 -23.98 -28.34
C PRO A 474 -2.39 -24.95 -27.86
N PHE A 475 -2.74 -26.00 -27.12
CA PHE A 475 -1.84 -27.00 -26.57
C PHE A 475 -2.22 -28.43 -27.00
N SER A 476 -2.73 -28.59 -28.22
CA SER A 476 -3.02 -29.89 -28.85
C SER A 476 -1.78 -30.74 -29.15
N THR A 477 -0.60 -30.13 -29.06
CA THR A 477 0.67 -30.83 -29.02
C THR A 477 1.38 -30.51 -27.69
N PRO A 478 2.17 -31.45 -27.14
CA PRO A 478 2.90 -31.21 -25.90
C PRO A 478 3.71 -29.92 -25.96
N ALA A 479 3.43 -29.00 -25.03
CA ALA A 479 4.19 -27.77 -24.88
C ALA A 479 5.62 -28.11 -24.46
N LYS A 480 6.60 -27.41 -25.06
CA LYS A 480 8.00 -27.52 -24.63
C LYS A 480 8.25 -26.54 -23.49
N ALA A 481 8.98 -26.98 -22.46
CA ALA A 481 9.49 -26.07 -21.45
C ALA A 481 10.35 -25.00 -22.12
N TYR A 482 10.00 -23.73 -21.89
CA TYR A 482 10.76 -22.58 -22.39
C TYR A 482 11.22 -21.76 -21.19
N VAL A 483 12.53 -21.69 -21.02
CA VAL A 483 13.18 -20.78 -20.07
C VAL A 483 14.20 -19.94 -20.85
N PRO A 484 14.01 -18.62 -20.95
CA PRO A 484 15.01 -17.73 -21.50
C PRO A 484 16.12 -17.54 -20.46
N LEU A 485 17.11 -18.43 -20.47
CA LEU A 485 18.27 -18.25 -19.59
C LEU A 485 19.00 -16.96 -19.96
N GLY A 486 19.32 -16.14 -18.95
CA GLY A 486 20.07 -14.89 -19.14
C GLY A 486 21.42 -15.13 -19.84
N LYS A 487 21.98 -14.06 -20.43
CA LYS A 487 23.32 -14.09 -21.07
C LYS A 487 24.42 -14.40 -20.04
N LEU A 488 24.68 -15.68 -19.77
CA LEU A 488 25.92 -16.13 -19.13
C LEU A 488 26.66 -17.19 -19.94
N ASN A 489 26.31 -17.37 -21.22
CA ASN A 489 27.08 -18.15 -22.18
C ASN A 489 27.37 -17.36 -23.46
N SER A 490 28.24 -16.35 -23.34
CA SER A 490 29.06 -15.92 -24.48
C SER A 490 30.40 -15.35 -24.01
N ARG A 491 31.42 -16.23 -24.00
CA ARG A 491 32.87 -15.95 -23.93
C ARG A 491 33.41 -15.48 -22.58
N ALA A 492 34.01 -16.41 -21.84
CA ALA A 492 35.19 -16.07 -21.05
C ALA A 492 36.26 -15.48 -22.00
N PRO A 493 36.77 -14.26 -21.77
CA PRO A 493 37.92 -13.78 -22.51
C PRO A 493 39.11 -14.66 -22.13
N SER A 494 39.73 -15.29 -23.13
CA SER A 494 41.07 -15.86 -22.99
C SER A 494 41.96 -14.80 -22.33
N ARG A 495 42.59 -15.15 -21.22
CA ARG A 495 43.64 -14.33 -20.60
C ARG A 495 44.68 -13.97 -21.65
N ARG A 496 44.68 -12.72 -22.13
CA ARG A 496 45.89 -12.09 -22.65
C ARG A 496 46.50 -11.29 -21.52
N ARG A 497 47.74 -11.61 -21.20
CA ARG A 497 48.63 -10.79 -20.38
C ARG A 497 48.80 -9.43 -21.08
N GLY A 498 48.72 -8.33 -20.34
CA GLY A 498 49.15 -7.02 -20.82
C GLY A 498 48.36 -5.86 -20.22
N GLU A 499 49.03 -5.15 -19.30
CA GLU A 499 48.93 -3.69 -19.07
C GLU A 499 47.78 -3.11 -18.23
N SER A 500 48.16 -2.85 -16.96
CA SER A 500 47.87 -1.70 -16.09
C SER A 500 46.73 -0.72 -16.42
N GLY A 501 45.80 -0.60 -15.47
CA GLY A 501 44.93 0.57 -15.28
C GLY A 501 44.22 0.48 -13.93
N ALA A 502 44.80 1.10 -12.90
CA ALA A 502 44.32 1.05 -11.53
C ALA A 502 43.08 1.93 -11.31
N CYS A 503 42.09 1.45 -10.56
CA CYS A 503 41.16 2.30 -9.82
C CYS A 503 40.85 1.65 -8.47
N LYS A 504 41.41 2.24 -7.40
CA LYS A 504 41.32 1.77 -6.02
C LYS A 504 40.04 2.28 -5.37
N TRP A 505 39.19 1.39 -4.86
CA TRP A 505 38.22 1.73 -3.82
C TRP A 505 38.90 1.61 -2.46
N ALA A 506 38.98 2.73 -1.74
CA ALA A 506 39.56 2.78 -0.42
C ALA A 506 38.50 2.39 0.62
N HIS A 507 38.65 1.20 1.21
CA HIS A 507 38.27 0.96 2.59
C HIS A 507 39.22 1.75 3.50
N ARG A 508 38.69 2.57 4.39
CA ARG A 508 39.32 2.83 5.68
C ARG A 508 38.23 2.92 6.76
N GLY A 509 38.19 1.88 7.58
CA GLY A 509 37.84 2.04 8.98
C GLY A 509 39.13 2.22 9.78
N THR A 510 39.08 3.16 10.71
CA THR A 510 39.47 3.03 12.12
C THR A 510 38.72 4.14 12.85
#